data_AF-B1ZPI7-F1
#
_entry.id   AF-B1ZPI7-F1
#
_cell.length_a   1.000
_cell.length_b   1.000
_cell.length_c   1.000
_cell.angle_alpha   90.00
_cell.angle_beta   90.00
_cell.angle_gamma   90.00
#
_symmetry.space_group_name_H-M   'P 1'
#
loop_
_entity.id
_entity.type
_entity.pdbx_description
1 polymer ?
#
loop_
_entity_poly.entity_id
_entity_poly.type
_entity_poly.pdbx_seq_one_letter_code
_entity_poly.pdbx_strand_id
1 'polypeptide(L)'
;MSDCCLTKGDECSSEKESAAKPSCPRCGHAGRPVSTLTLKHQVKSQFLPAVNAGGFHFCPTPDCPVVYFSAGGSVLTTGDVRRPVTQKDPAQAPVCYCFGFTPAMIRDELAATGKSTVIERIAAEMKADFCACEIRNPQGSCCLGNVKAAVKAATAERAGLA
;
A
#
# COMPACT_ATOMS: atom_id res chain seq x y z
N MET A 1 -33.61 13.94 -6.37
CA MET A 1 -33.15 12.84 -5.50
C MET A 1 -32.27 13.49 -4.44
N SER A 2 -32.89 14.07 -3.43
CA SER A 2 -32.23 14.96 -2.47
C SER A 2 -32.76 14.61 -1.09
N ASP A 3 -32.16 13.61 -0.48
CA ASP A 3 -32.12 13.40 0.97
C ASP A 3 -31.26 12.17 1.24
N CYS A 4 -30.00 12.40 1.61
CA CYS A 4 -29.15 11.36 2.18
C CYS A 4 -28.45 11.94 3.41
N CYS A 5 -29.26 12.05 4.46
CA CYS A 5 -28.92 11.84 5.86
C CYS A 5 -27.88 12.76 6.51
N LEU A 6 -28.42 13.84 7.09
CA LEU A 6 -27.88 14.48 8.28
C LEU A 6 -28.00 13.53 9.47
N THR A 7 -26.88 13.14 10.08
CA THR A 7 -26.84 12.65 11.47
C THR A 7 -25.67 13.28 12.21
N LYS A 8 -26.00 14.05 13.26
CA LYS A 8 -25.08 14.48 14.32
C LYS A 8 -24.84 13.33 15.29
N GLY A 9 -23.69 13.36 15.96
CA GLY A 9 -23.32 12.54 17.11
C GLY A 9 -21.95 11.90 16.91
N ASP A 10 -21.06 11.80 17.88
CA ASP A 10 -20.89 12.41 19.20
C ASP A 10 -19.43 12.07 19.55
N GLU A 11 -18.74 12.96 20.26
CA GLU A 11 -17.35 12.74 20.66
C GLU A 11 -17.25 11.55 21.63
N CYS A 12 -16.28 10.67 21.41
CA CYS A 12 -15.88 9.70 22.42
C CYS A 12 -14.36 9.51 22.39
N SER A 13 -13.70 10.06 23.41
CA SER A 13 -12.31 9.82 23.77
C SER A 13 -12.06 8.33 24.01
N SER A 14 -10.89 7.83 23.65
CA SER A 14 -10.44 6.52 24.13
C SER A 14 -8.95 6.52 24.44
N GLU A 15 -8.69 6.06 25.65
CA GLU A 15 -7.41 5.94 26.33
C GLU A 15 -6.58 4.82 25.68
N LYS A 16 -5.26 5.03 25.58
CA LYS A 16 -4.33 4.11 24.93
C LYS A 16 -3.92 2.97 25.86
N GLU A 17 -4.60 1.84 25.77
CA GLU A 17 -4.01 0.56 26.16
C GLU A 17 -3.09 0.06 25.04
N SER A 18 -1.84 -0.29 25.41
CA SER A 18 -0.82 -0.82 24.50
C SER A 18 -1.17 -2.25 24.08
N ALA A 19 -2.11 -2.38 23.14
CA ALA A 19 -2.44 -3.65 22.52
C ALA A 19 -1.28 -4.18 21.67
N ALA A 20 -0.96 -5.47 21.80
CA ALA A 20 -0.01 -6.17 20.94
C ALA A 20 -0.38 -5.96 19.47
N LYS A 21 0.61 -5.67 18.62
CA LYS A 21 0.37 -5.42 17.20
C LYS A 21 -0.34 -6.64 16.59
N PRO A 22 -1.52 -6.47 15.99
CA PRO A 22 -2.24 -7.61 15.44
C PRO A 22 -1.42 -8.24 14.32
N SER A 23 -1.37 -9.56 14.36
CA SER A 23 -0.56 -10.37 13.47
C SER A 23 -1.43 -11.02 12.41
N CYS A 24 -0.88 -11.16 11.20
CA CYS A 24 -1.60 -11.73 10.07
C CYS A 24 -1.99 -13.19 10.40
N PRO A 25 -3.28 -13.57 10.28
CA PRO A 25 -3.73 -14.92 10.65
C PRO A 25 -3.17 -16.01 9.72
N ARG A 26 -2.61 -15.64 8.56
CA ARG A 26 -2.01 -16.58 7.60
C ARG A 26 -0.52 -16.80 7.82
N CYS A 27 0.27 -15.74 7.99
CA CYS A 27 1.72 -15.83 8.07
C CYS A 27 2.30 -15.50 9.44
N GLY A 28 1.48 -15.10 10.43
CA GLY A 28 1.91 -14.75 11.79
C GLY A 28 2.69 -13.44 11.92
N HIS A 29 3.00 -12.75 10.83
CA HIS A 29 3.78 -11.52 10.88
C HIS A 29 2.93 -10.31 11.28
N ALA A 30 3.52 -9.39 12.03
CA ALA A 30 2.86 -8.14 12.43
C ALA A 30 2.40 -7.32 11.22
N GLY A 31 1.16 -6.85 11.27
CA GLY A 31 0.60 -5.94 10.27
C GLY A 31 0.86 -4.48 10.59
N ARG A 32 0.69 -3.61 9.58
CA ARG A 32 0.71 -2.15 9.74
C ARG A 32 -0.72 -1.62 9.70
N PRO A 33 -1.15 -0.72 10.60
CA PRO A 33 -2.51 -0.19 10.58
C PRO A 33 -2.79 0.56 9.27
N VAL A 34 -4.02 0.44 8.76
CA VAL A 34 -4.47 1.09 7.53
C VAL A 34 -5.79 1.82 7.78
N SER A 35 -5.91 3.03 7.22
CA SER A 35 -7.12 3.83 7.37
C SER A 35 -8.29 3.25 6.58
N THR A 36 -9.52 3.48 7.05
CA THR A 36 -10.74 3.15 6.31
C THR A 36 -10.80 3.87 4.96
N LEU A 37 -10.25 5.09 4.86
CA LEU A 37 -10.13 5.82 3.59
C LEU A 37 -9.33 4.99 2.58
N THR A 38 -8.13 4.56 2.94
CA THR A 38 -7.30 3.70 2.10
C THR A 38 -8.07 2.46 1.68
N LEU A 39 -8.66 1.72 2.63
CA LEU A 39 -9.39 0.48 2.34
C LEU A 39 -10.49 0.69 1.29
N LYS A 40 -11.33 1.73 1.44
CA LYS A 40 -12.42 2.05 0.51
C LYS A 40 -11.96 2.26 -0.93
N HIS A 41 -10.75 2.77 -1.12
CA HIS A 41 -10.16 2.97 -2.44
C HIS A 41 -9.46 1.73 -3.01
N GLN A 42 -9.09 0.77 -2.15
CA GLN A 42 -8.24 -0.36 -2.54
C GLN A 42 -9.01 -1.66 -2.72
N VAL A 43 -10.09 -1.90 -1.98
CA VAL A 43 -10.83 -3.17 -2.01
C VAL A 43 -11.95 -3.19 -3.04
N LYS A 44 -12.27 -4.35 -3.60
CA LYS A 44 -13.44 -4.52 -4.48
C LYS A 44 -14.74 -4.17 -3.74
N SER A 45 -15.75 -3.73 -4.47
CA SER A 45 -16.97 -3.14 -3.89
C SER A 45 -17.70 -4.06 -2.92
N GLN A 46 -17.67 -5.39 -3.15
CA GLN A 46 -18.29 -6.36 -2.25
C GLN A 46 -17.69 -6.39 -0.83
N PHE A 47 -16.48 -5.86 -0.64
CA PHE A 47 -15.80 -5.82 0.67
C PHE A 47 -15.97 -4.48 1.40
N LEU A 48 -16.65 -3.49 0.78
CA LEU A 48 -16.90 -2.19 1.41
C LEU A 48 -17.65 -2.28 2.76
N PRO A 49 -18.67 -3.15 2.93
CA PRO A 49 -19.32 -3.33 4.23
C PRO A 49 -18.36 -3.80 5.31
N ALA A 50 -17.46 -4.74 5.00
CA ALA A 50 -16.50 -5.28 5.95
C ALA A 50 -15.47 -4.23 6.39
N VAL A 51 -14.92 -3.45 5.45
CA VAL A 51 -13.88 -2.46 5.77
C VAL A 51 -14.41 -1.19 6.45
N ASN A 52 -15.73 -0.94 6.39
CA ASN A 52 -16.35 0.18 7.11
C ASN A 52 -16.23 0.06 8.63
N ALA A 53 -16.10 -1.17 9.16
CA ALA A 53 -15.88 -1.40 10.59
C ALA A 53 -14.48 -0.92 11.07
N GLY A 54 -13.56 -0.60 10.16
CA GLY A 54 -12.21 -0.16 10.51
C GLY A 54 -11.35 -1.27 11.13
N GLY A 55 -10.21 -0.89 11.73
CA GLY A 55 -9.32 -1.82 12.45
C GLY A 55 -8.55 -2.80 11.57
N PHE A 56 -8.39 -2.51 10.27
CA PHE A 56 -7.61 -3.35 9.36
C PHE A 56 -6.13 -3.00 9.39
N HIS A 57 -5.34 -4.01 9.04
CA HIS A 57 -3.90 -3.98 8.98
C HIS A 57 -3.42 -4.54 7.65
N PHE A 58 -2.41 -3.91 7.07
CA PHE A 58 -1.71 -4.37 5.88
C PHE A 58 -0.67 -5.44 6.24
N CYS A 59 -0.66 -6.57 5.52
CA CYS A 59 0.36 -7.60 5.64
C CYS A 59 1.51 -7.34 4.65
N PRO A 60 2.74 -7.02 5.11
CA PRO A 60 3.84 -6.69 4.22
C PRO A 60 4.61 -7.92 3.68
N THR A 61 4.30 -9.13 4.16
CA THR A 61 5.05 -10.35 3.81
C THR A 61 4.85 -10.73 2.33
N PRO A 62 5.91 -10.84 1.51
CA PRO A 62 5.75 -11.09 0.07
C PRO A 62 4.99 -12.36 -0.29
N ASP A 63 5.37 -13.49 0.31
CA ASP A 63 4.79 -14.81 -0.01
C ASP A 63 3.43 -15.07 0.65
N CYS A 64 2.88 -14.08 1.36
CA CYS A 64 1.58 -14.19 1.99
C CYS A 64 0.49 -13.57 1.10
N PRO A 65 -0.52 -14.33 0.62
CA PRO A 65 -1.56 -13.80 -0.27
C PRO A 65 -2.48 -12.78 0.41
N VAL A 66 -2.47 -12.71 1.74
CA VAL A 66 -3.24 -11.72 2.51
C VAL A 66 -2.67 -10.33 2.26
N VAL A 67 -3.53 -9.39 1.89
CA VAL A 67 -3.23 -7.97 1.78
C VAL A 67 -3.67 -7.23 3.03
N TYR A 68 -4.94 -7.40 3.42
CA TYR A 68 -5.50 -6.76 4.61
C TYR A 68 -6.12 -7.79 5.56
N PHE A 69 -6.04 -7.54 6.87
CA PHE A 69 -6.72 -8.34 7.87
C PHE A 69 -7.18 -7.49 9.05
N SER A 70 -8.23 -7.90 9.75
CA SER A 70 -8.71 -7.23 10.97
C SER A 70 -8.63 -8.15 12.19
N ALA A 71 -8.65 -7.56 13.39
CA ALA A 71 -8.75 -8.32 14.64
C ALA A 71 -10.09 -9.08 14.74
N GLY A 72 -11.14 -8.60 14.06
CA GLY A 72 -12.43 -9.29 13.95
C GLY A 72 -12.45 -10.48 12.99
N GLY A 73 -11.29 -10.94 12.52
CA GLY A 73 -11.15 -12.14 11.70
C GLY A 73 -11.39 -11.95 10.20
N SER A 74 -11.66 -10.72 9.74
CA SER A 74 -11.77 -10.46 8.30
C SER A 74 -10.41 -10.56 7.63
N VAL A 75 -10.34 -11.23 6.48
CA VAL A 75 -9.12 -11.41 5.69
C VAL A 75 -9.43 -11.10 4.23
N LEU A 76 -8.61 -10.23 3.64
CA LEU A 76 -8.68 -9.85 2.22
C LEU A 76 -7.36 -10.18 1.55
N THR A 77 -7.42 -10.86 0.42
CA THR A 77 -6.28 -11.36 -0.36
C THR A 77 -5.97 -10.48 -1.57
N THR A 78 -4.93 -10.84 -2.32
CA THR A 78 -4.60 -10.21 -3.60
C THR A 78 -5.75 -10.25 -4.61
N GLY A 79 -6.63 -11.27 -4.53
CA GLY A 79 -7.83 -11.37 -5.34
C GLY A 79 -8.97 -10.42 -4.93
N ASP A 80 -8.90 -9.81 -3.75
CA ASP A 80 -9.98 -9.01 -3.17
C ASP A 80 -9.76 -7.50 -3.31
N VAL A 81 -8.56 -7.12 -3.79
CA VAL A 81 -8.17 -5.73 -4.05
C VAL A 81 -8.26 -5.39 -5.54
N ARG A 82 -8.38 -4.09 -5.84
CA ARG A 82 -8.58 -3.58 -7.21
C ARG A 82 -7.29 -3.54 -8.03
N ARG A 83 -6.14 -3.45 -7.38
CA ARG A 83 -4.84 -3.28 -8.03
C ARG A 83 -3.79 -4.23 -7.44
N PRO A 84 -2.78 -4.64 -8.23
CA PRO A 84 -1.61 -5.34 -7.72
C PRO A 84 -0.96 -4.58 -6.56
N VAL A 85 -0.35 -5.32 -5.64
CA VAL A 85 0.26 -4.78 -4.41
C VAL A 85 1.75 -5.01 -4.47
N THR A 86 2.54 -3.97 -4.23
CA THR A 86 4.01 -3.97 -4.42
C THR A 86 4.71 -5.11 -3.69
N GLN A 87 4.29 -5.40 -2.46
CA GLN A 87 4.87 -6.49 -1.67
C GLN A 87 4.54 -7.87 -2.23
N LYS A 88 3.37 -8.02 -2.87
CA LYS A 88 2.81 -9.31 -3.29
C LYS A 88 3.15 -9.66 -4.74
N ASP A 89 3.50 -8.65 -5.52
CA ASP A 89 3.94 -8.76 -6.89
C ASP A 89 5.08 -7.76 -7.14
N PRO A 90 6.28 -8.03 -6.59
CA PRO A 90 7.42 -7.13 -6.70
C PRO A 90 7.97 -7.01 -8.14
N ALA A 91 7.55 -7.89 -9.05
CA ALA A 91 8.00 -7.90 -10.44
C ALA A 91 7.21 -6.92 -11.31
N GLN A 92 5.89 -6.82 -11.11
CA GLN A 92 4.99 -6.07 -12.00
C GLN A 92 4.23 -4.93 -11.31
N ALA A 93 3.90 -5.06 -10.02
CA ALA A 93 3.08 -4.05 -9.36
C ALA A 93 3.79 -2.68 -9.29
N PRO A 94 3.04 -1.56 -9.36
CA PRO A 94 3.63 -0.24 -9.22
C PRO A 94 4.41 -0.11 -7.90
N VAL A 95 5.59 0.51 -7.97
CA VAL A 95 6.34 0.92 -6.79
C VAL A 95 5.91 2.32 -6.32
N CYS A 96 5.36 3.13 -7.24
CA CYS A 96 4.68 4.39 -6.96
C CYS A 96 3.33 4.44 -7.70
N TYR A 97 2.23 4.37 -6.96
CA TYR A 97 0.87 4.38 -7.51
C TYR A 97 0.39 5.77 -7.93
N CYS A 98 1.07 6.83 -7.49
CA CYS A 98 0.68 8.20 -7.78
C CYS A 98 1.11 8.62 -9.18
N PHE A 99 2.32 8.23 -9.58
CA PHE A 99 2.92 8.61 -10.85
C PHE A 99 3.17 7.41 -11.78
N GLY A 100 2.72 6.21 -11.39
CA GLY A 100 2.73 5.03 -12.24
C GLY A 100 4.08 4.34 -12.41
N PHE A 101 5.09 4.67 -11.60
CA PHE A 101 6.41 4.03 -11.71
C PHE A 101 6.34 2.55 -11.35
N THR A 102 6.94 1.72 -12.21
CA THR A 102 7.03 0.27 -12.08
C THR A 102 8.48 -0.20 -11.94
N PRO A 103 8.72 -1.43 -11.44
CA PRO A 103 10.05 -2.04 -11.43
C PRO A 103 10.69 -2.13 -12.83
N ALA A 104 9.89 -2.38 -13.87
CA ALA A 104 10.36 -2.44 -15.25
C ALA A 104 10.97 -1.11 -15.70
N MET A 105 10.28 0.02 -15.46
CA MET A 105 10.79 1.35 -15.83
C MET A 105 12.13 1.67 -15.16
N ILE A 106 12.32 1.20 -13.91
CA ILE A 106 13.59 1.39 -13.18
C ILE A 106 14.71 0.56 -13.82
N ARG A 107 14.43 -0.71 -14.16
CA ARG A 107 15.40 -1.58 -14.85
C ARG A 107 15.78 -1.02 -16.22
N ASP A 108 14.79 -0.56 -16.99
CA ASP A 108 15.00 -0.01 -18.33
C ASP A 108 15.88 1.25 -18.28
N GLU A 109 15.62 2.15 -17.32
CA GLU A 109 16.44 3.36 -17.13
C GLU A 109 17.88 3.03 -16.72
N LEU A 110 18.05 2.06 -15.81
CA LEU A 110 19.37 1.58 -15.38
C LEU A 110 20.15 0.93 -16.54
N ALA A 111 19.49 0.15 -17.38
CA ALA A 111 20.10 -0.46 -18.56
C ALA A 111 20.53 0.59 -19.58
N ALA A 112 19.71 1.62 -19.80
CA ALA A 112 19.99 2.67 -20.78
C ALA A 112 21.03 3.70 -20.32
N THR A 113 21.05 4.04 -19.03
CA THR A 113 21.81 5.21 -18.52
C THR A 113 22.82 4.87 -17.44
N GLY A 114 22.81 3.65 -16.91
CA GLY A 114 23.64 3.23 -15.78
C GLY A 114 23.18 3.74 -14.41
N LYS A 115 22.12 4.56 -14.35
CA LYS A 115 21.54 5.11 -13.10
C LYS A 115 20.01 5.14 -13.17
N SER A 116 19.36 5.34 -12.03
CA SER A 116 17.90 5.53 -11.94
C SER A 116 17.61 6.92 -11.39
N THR A 117 16.66 7.66 -12.00
CA THR A 117 16.24 9.01 -11.59
C THR A 117 14.86 9.04 -10.92
N VAL A 118 14.26 7.86 -10.72
CA VAL A 118 12.88 7.74 -10.24
C VAL A 118 12.64 8.40 -8.87
N ILE A 119 13.64 8.37 -7.98
CA ILE A 119 13.50 8.94 -6.62
C ILE A 119 13.42 10.46 -6.71
N GLU A 120 14.28 11.07 -7.51
CA GLU A 120 14.34 12.51 -7.76
C GLU A 120 13.05 12.99 -8.41
N ARG A 121 12.54 12.25 -9.40
CA ARG A 121 11.29 12.55 -10.08
C ARG A 121 10.11 12.50 -9.11
N ILE A 122 9.99 11.44 -8.32
CA ILE A 122 8.92 11.34 -7.30
C ILE A 122 9.04 12.46 -6.26
N ALA A 123 10.25 12.80 -5.82
CA ALA A 123 10.46 13.87 -4.84
C ALA A 123 10.04 15.25 -5.40
N ALA A 124 10.28 15.52 -6.68
CA ALA A 124 9.82 16.73 -7.34
C ALA A 124 8.29 16.84 -7.36
N GLU A 125 7.60 15.76 -7.77
CA GLU A 125 6.13 15.71 -7.80
C GLU A 125 5.52 15.79 -6.39
N MET A 126 6.16 15.18 -5.38
CA MET A 126 5.75 15.31 -3.98
C MET A 126 5.88 16.75 -3.47
N LYS A 127 6.95 17.46 -3.84
CA LYS A 127 7.14 18.88 -3.49
C LYS A 127 6.09 19.79 -4.14
N ALA A 128 5.56 19.38 -5.29
CA ALA A 128 4.45 20.05 -5.97
C ALA A 128 3.06 19.66 -5.44
N ASP A 129 2.99 18.86 -4.37
CA ASP A 129 1.75 18.40 -3.73
C ASP A 129 0.83 17.56 -4.65
N PHE A 130 1.43 16.79 -5.57
CA PHE A 130 0.69 15.92 -6.49
C PHE A 130 0.58 14.46 -6.00
N CYS A 131 1.10 14.09 -4.81
CA CYS A 131 0.87 12.75 -4.26
C CYS A 131 -0.53 12.63 -3.64
N ALA A 132 -1.15 11.46 -3.79
CA ALA A 132 -2.32 11.04 -3.01
C ALA A 132 -2.08 9.63 -2.47
N CYS A 133 -0.99 9.48 -1.73
CA CYS A 133 -0.40 8.21 -1.33
C CYS A 133 -1.39 7.38 -0.47
N GLU A 134 -2.12 8.02 0.43
CA GLU A 134 -3.16 7.49 1.30
C GLU A 134 -4.38 6.92 0.56
N ILE A 135 -4.64 7.39 -0.67
CA ILE A 135 -5.73 6.91 -1.53
C ILE A 135 -5.21 5.92 -2.57
N ARG A 136 -4.04 6.17 -3.16
CA ARG A 136 -3.54 5.43 -4.33
C ARG A 136 -2.70 4.21 -3.98
N ASN A 137 -1.92 4.26 -2.89
CA ASN A 137 -1.05 3.17 -2.46
C ASN A 137 -1.80 2.19 -1.55
N PRO A 138 -1.81 0.87 -1.83
CA PRO A 138 -2.38 -0.14 -0.95
C PRO A 138 -1.87 -0.10 0.50
N GLN A 139 -0.63 0.36 0.73
CA GLN A 139 -0.11 0.52 2.09
C GLN A 139 -0.66 1.75 2.85
N GLY A 140 -1.40 2.63 2.18
CA GLY A 140 -1.90 3.89 2.77
C GLY A 140 -0.82 4.86 3.25
N SER A 141 0.42 4.69 2.78
CA SER A 141 1.60 5.45 3.23
C SER A 141 2.52 5.79 2.07
N CYS A 142 3.53 6.63 2.32
CA CYS A 142 4.47 7.11 1.31
C CYS A 142 5.18 5.95 0.58
N CYS A 143 5.24 6.04 -0.75
CA CYS A 143 5.79 4.98 -1.60
C CYS A 143 7.33 4.91 -1.62
N LEU A 144 8.03 5.95 -1.14
CA LEU A 144 9.50 6.08 -1.27
C LEU A 144 10.27 4.88 -0.68
N GLY A 145 9.77 4.23 0.36
CA GLY A 145 10.38 3.01 0.90
C GLY A 145 10.40 1.87 -0.12
N ASN A 146 9.29 1.65 -0.83
CA ASN A 146 9.22 0.65 -1.89
C ASN A 146 10.12 1.03 -3.08
N VAL A 147 10.10 2.31 -3.47
CA VAL A 147 10.88 2.81 -4.60
C VAL A 147 12.37 2.59 -4.34
N LYS A 148 12.88 2.97 -3.16
CA LYS A 148 14.27 2.74 -2.76
C LYS A 148 14.64 1.26 -2.79
N ALA A 149 13.75 0.40 -2.29
CA ALA A 149 13.97 -1.04 -2.33
C ALA A 149 14.05 -1.58 -3.76
N ALA A 150 13.16 -1.12 -4.66
CA ALA A 150 13.15 -1.52 -6.06
C ALA A 150 14.39 -1.04 -6.82
N VAL A 151 14.84 0.21 -6.60
CA VAL A 151 16.09 0.73 -7.18
C VAL A 151 17.29 -0.10 -6.71
N LYS A 152 17.35 -0.43 -5.41
CA LYS A 152 18.42 -1.28 -4.86
C LYS A 152 18.43 -2.66 -5.51
N ALA A 153 17.27 -3.31 -5.62
CA ALA A 153 17.12 -4.62 -6.24
C ALA A 153 17.56 -4.59 -7.71
N ALA A 154 17.03 -3.67 -8.50
CA ALA A 154 17.37 -3.53 -9.93
C ALA A 154 18.86 -3.21 -10.15
N THR A 155 19.47 -2.42 -9.26
CA THR A 155 20.92 -2.13 -9.32
C THR A 155 21.75 -3.38 -9.05
N ALA A 156 21.37 -4.18 -8.06
CA ALA A 156 22.04 -5.44 -7.73
C ALA A 156 21.89 -6.48 -8.86
N GLU A 157 20.69 -6.59 -9.45
CA GLU A 157 20.43 -7.43 -10.63
C GLU A 157 21.35 -7.04 -11.80
N ARG A 158 21.45 -5.75 -12.12
CA ARG A 158 22.35 -5.26 -13.17
C ARG A 158 23.82 -5.56 -12.89
N ALA A 159 24.27 -5.38 -11.65
CA ALA A 159 25.65 -5.66 -11.27
C ALA A 159 26.03 -7.14 -11.35
N GLY A 160 25.06 -8.05 -11.20
CA GLY A 160 25.26 -9.49 -11.40
C GLY A 160 25.16 -9.95 -12.86
N LEU A 161 24.69 -9.09 -13.77
CA LEU A 161 24.60 -9.34 -15.21
C LEU A 161 25.79 -8.77 -16.00
N ALA A 162 26.60 -7.91 -15.37
CA ALA A 162 27.80 -7.29 -15.93
C ALA A 162 29.05 -8.10 -15.56
#